data_AF-A0A5S3N6H3-F1
#
_entry.id   AF-A0A5S3N6H3-F1
#
_cell.length_a   1.000
_cell.length_b   1.000
_cell.length_c   1.000
_cell.angle_alpha   90.00
_cell.angle_beta   90.00
_cell.angle_gamma   90.00
#
_symmetry.space_group_name_H-M   'P 1'
#
loop_
_entity.id
_entity.type
_entity.pdbx_description
1 polymer ?
#
loop_
_entity_poly.entity_id
_entity_poly.type
_entity_poly.pdbx_seq_one_letter_code
_entity_poly.pdbx_strand_id
1 'polypeptide(L)'
;MNSENKNTISNGVMLNAYPDSIGHNLSDTVKMLQNEAFKDVFSLFYVLPTFFNSDLDRGFSVIDYNLNEELVSKDDLKALGNLNIELKFDIVLNHLSVNSPQFKDLLKNGENSKFKEFFINWNTFWQGNGKLNEKGIVIPEDQFLNKLFMRKSGLPILKVPFPDGTEKPYWNTFYQEINYHKVTIEDVLIIEGVTKNEAKIISEKVNIAIENNLKIEDIDFENFNKLKGEIIQIVHKKRTFLGQMDVNAKSELVWEFYEETLAKVKSFGCKILRLDAFAYLHKEVGQTNFFNKPGTWNYLDRINKIAKKNDLILLPEIHAEYGVNLHDEVAKEGYQIYDFFLPGLMIHTLETASNKAIITWAKEIIEKGYKTVNMLGCHDGIPVLDLKGKEVNGIYNKGLLEDSEIESIMETVINRGGRVKNLYDPSGKKISYYQVNATFFSALGENENKLLLARAIQLFMPGIPQVWYLDLFAGKNNYEAANKGGSGGHKEINRTTLTENDIEQGLKKDVVKNQLQLMRLRNTSNAFLGTLKIENSNENELHIIWKNNNEFAELKANLTSYSFTVTFSENENIKNMSF
;
A
#
# COMPACT_ATOMS: atom_id res chain seq x y z
N MET A 1 -4.06 34.68 -23.62
CA MET A 1 -3.31 34.81 -22.35
C MET A 1 -4.31 34.67 -21.21
N ASN A 2 -4.21 33.56 -20.50
CA ASN A 2 -4.45 33.40 -19.05
C ASN A 2 -3.99 32.00 -18.72
N SER A 3 -2.67 31.88 -18.61
CA SER A 3 -1.91 30.70 -18.22
C SER A 3 -1.69 30.74 -16.71
N GLU A 4 -2.76 30.85 -15.93
CA GLU A 4 -2.69 30.87 -14.48
C GLU A 4 -3.40 29.62 -13.91
N ASN A 5 -2.62 28.85 -13.14
CA ASN A 5 -2.98 27.65 -12.36
C ASN A 5 -3.32 26.36 -13.13
N LYS A 6 -2.31 25.77 -13.80
CA LYS A 6 -2.33 24.37 -14.27
C LYS A 6 -1.88 23.32 -13.22
N ASN A 7 -1.72 23.71 -11.95
CA ASN A 7 -1.23 22.82 -10.88
C ASN A 7 -2.25 22.45 -9.80
N THR A 8 -3.54 22.77 -9.99
CA THR A 8 -4.60 22.23 -9.15
C THR A 8 -5.01 20.87 -9.73
N ILE A 9 -4.61 19.81 -9.03
CA ILE A 9 -5.21 18.48 -9.19
C ILE A 9 -6.72 18.67 -9.28
N SER A 10 -7.39 18.02 -10.24
CA SER A 10 -8.84 18.09 -10.28
C SER A 10 -9.35 17.65 -8.90
N ASN A 11 -10.19 18.47 -8.25
CA ASN A 11 -10.81 18.10 -6.96
C ASN A 11 -11.80 16.92 -7.13
N GLY A 12 -11.69 16.13 -8.21
CA GLY A 12 -12.59 15.06 -8.57
C GLY A 12 -12.40 13.80 -7.74
N VAL A 13 -13.37 12.90 -7.84
CA VAL A 13 -13.33 11.63 -7.12
C VAL A 13 -12.30 10.70 -7.78
N MET A 14 -11.55 9.98 -6.94
CA MET A 14 -10.51 9.05 -7.37
C MET A 14 -10.94 7.60 -7.16
N LEU A 15 -11.03 6.81 -8.23
CA LEU A 15 -11.17 5.35 -8.10
C LEU A 15 -9.84 4.77 -7.62
N ASN A 16 -9.88 3.71 -6.80
CA ASN A 16 -8.72 2.90 -6.44
C ASN A 16 -9.04 1.42 -6.65
N ALA A 17 -8.24 0.75 -7.48
CA ALA A 17 -8.40 -0.67 -7.80
C ALA A 17 -7.10 -1.29 -8.33
N TYR A 18 -6.99 -2.62 -8.27
CA TYR A 18 -6.04 -3.35 -9.09
C TYR A 18 -6.54 -3.40 -10.55
N PRO A 19 -5.65 -3.55 -11.55
CA PRO A 19 -6.03 -3.84 -12.92
C PRO A 19 -7.06 -4.98 -13.05
N ASP A 20 -6.92 -6.03 -12.24
CA ASP A 20 -7.74 -7.25 -12.20
C ASP A 20 -8.79 -7.25 -11.07
N SER A 21 -9.08 -6.08 -10.48
CA SER A 21 -10.13 -5.97 -9.45
C SER A 21 -11.53 -6.13 -10.04
N ILE A 22 -11.72 -5.77 -11.31
CA ILE A 22 -12.96 -5.93 -12.07
C ILE A 22 -12.64 -6.84 -13.26
N GLY A 23 -13.37 -7.94 -13.41
CA GLY A 23 -13.13 -8.93 -14.44
C GLY A 23 -11.76 -9.58 -14.32
N HIS A 24 -10.98 -9.57 -15.41
CA HIS A 24 -9.68 -10.22 -15.49
C HIS A 24 -8.52 -9.26 -15.70
N ASN A 25 -8.77 -8.06 -16.23
CA ASN A 25 -7.75 -7.08 -16.60
C ASN A 25 -8.31 -5.65 -16.62
N LEU A 26 -7.44 -4.67 -16.87
CA LEU A 26 -7.80 -3.25 -16.83
C LEU A 26 -8.89 -2.91 -17.84
N SER A 27 -8.98 -3.62 -18.97
CA SER A 27 -10.02 -3.40 -19.98
C SER A 27 -11.42 -3.61 -19.43
N ASP A 28 -11.60 -4.54 -18.50
CA ASP A 28 -12.92 -4.77 -17.88
C ASP A 28 -13.29 -3.63 -16.93
N THR A 29 -12.31 -3.07 -16.21
CA THR A 29 -12.52 -1.82 -15.45
C THR A 29 -12.84 -0.64 -16.37
N VAL A 30 -12.17 -0.52 -17.52
CA VAL A 30 -12.45 0.51 -18.52
C VAL A 30 -13.86 0.38 -19.09
N LYS A 31 -14.32 -0.84 -19.44
CA LYS A 31 -15.70 -1.08 -19.88
C LYS A 31 -16.72 -0.65 -18.81
N MET A 32 -16.44 -0.96 -17.54
CA MET A 32 -17.28 -0.48 -16.42
C MET A 32 -17.33 1.05 -16.40
N LEU A 33 -16.18 1.73 -16.51
CA LEU A 33 -16.11 3.20 -16.50
C LEU A 33 -16.78 3.85 -17.72
N GLN A 34 -16.88 3.14 -18.85
CA GLN A 34 -17.59 3.59 -20.05
C GLN A 34 -19.12 3.43 -19.94
N ASN A 35 -19.62 2.67 -18.97
CA ASN A 35 -21.06 2.55 -18.74
C ASN A 35 -21.63 3.88 -18.23
N GLU A 36 -22.82 4.26 -18.74
CA GLU A 36 -23.47 5.54 -18.42
C GLU A 36 -23.66 5.76 -16.91
N ALA A 37 -23.81 4.69 -16.11
CA ALA A 37 -23.90 4.79 -14.65
C ALA A 37 -22.66 5.45 -14.00
N PHE A 38 -21.49 5.35 -14.63
CA PHE A 38 -20.22 5.89 -14.14
C PHE A 38 -19.82 7.21 -14.79
N LYS A 39 -20.64 7.72 -15.72
CA LYS A 39 -20.38 8.99 -16.37
C LYS A 39 -20.23 10.12 -15.36
N ASP A 40 -19.14 10.87 -15.51
CA ASP A 40 -18.73 12.00 -14.67
C ASP A 40 -18.57 11.66 -13.18
N VAL A 41 -18.43 10.39 -12.82
CA VAL A 41 -18.25 9.96 -11.42
C VAL A 41 -16.81 10.13 -10.96
N PHE A 42 -15.83 9.81 -11.82
CA PHE A 42 -14.41 9.83 -11.49
C PHE A 42 -13.64 10.74 -12.45
N SER A 43 -12.67 11.49 -11.91
CA SER A 43 -11.68 12.23 -12.70
C SER A 43 -10.26 11.70 -12.52
N LEU A 44 -10.08 10.80 -11.55
CA LEU A 44 -8.79 10.22 -11.19
C LEU A 44 -8.94 8.71 -11.03
N PHE A 45 -7.92 7.95 -11.43
CA PHE A 45 -7.85 6.52 -11.15
C PHE A 45 -6.46 6.15 -10.63
N TYR A 46 -6.42 5.77 -9.36
CA TYR A 46 -5.30 5.09 -8.76
C TYR A 46 -5.30 3.61 -9.14
N VAL A 47 -4.40 3.23 -10.04
CA VAL A 47 -4.21 1.84 -10.45
C VAL A 47 -3.05 1.25 -9.66
N LEU A 48 -3.30 0.15 -8.97
CA LEU A 48 -2.33 -0.52 -8.10
C LEU A 48 -1.21 -1.24 -8.90
N PRO A 49 -0.08 -1.59 -8.25
CA PRO A 49 1.19 -1.81 -8.94
C PRO A 49 1.27 -3.04 -9.87
N THR A 50 0.32 -3.98 -9.85
CA THR A 50 0.27 -5.06 -10.86
C THR A 50 0.05 -4.54 -12.28
N PHE A 51 -0.21 -3.23 -12.42
CA PHE A 51 -0.08 -2.48 -13.68
C PHE A 51 1.30 -2.67 -14.34
N PHE A 52 2.35 -2.86 -13.54
CA PHE A 52 3.71 -3.10 -13.98
C PHE A 52 4.11 -4.58 -13.82
N ASN A 53 5.13 -5.00 -14.58
CA ASN A 53 5.71 -6.33 -14.42
C ASN A 53 6.24 -6.53 -12.99
N SER A 54 5.70 -7.54 -12.31
CA SER A 54 5.91 -7.77 -10.87
C SER A 54 5.68 -9.24 -10.53
N ASP A 55 6.12 -9.69 -9.35
CA ASP A 55 5.98 -11.09 -8.91
C ASP A 55 5.35 -11.25 -7.52
N LEU A 56 5.96 -10.71 -6.47
CA LEU A 56 5.48 -10.78 -5.09
C LEU A 56 4.65 -9.58 -4.66
N ASP A 57 3.96 -9.77 -3.53
CA ASP A 57 3.24 -8.72 -2.80
C ASP A 57 2.23 -7.99 -3.70
N ARG A 58 1.58 -8.73 -4.60
CA ARG A 58 0.54 -8.25 -5.53
C ARG A 58 0.92 -6.92 -6.19
N GLY A 59 2.13 -6.87 -6.75
CA GLY A 59 2.63 -5.73 -7.53
C GLY A 59 3.78 -4.96 -6.88
N PHE A 60 3.94 -5.01 -5.56
CA PHE A 60 4.96 -4.21 -4.86
C PHE A 60 6.39 -4.79 -4.97
N SER A 61 6.56 -5.98 -5.52
CA SER A 61 7.86 -6.50 -5.96
C SER A 61 8.03 -6.29 -7.46
N VAL A 62 8.44 -5.07 -7.84
CA VAL A 62 8.53 -4.63 -9.24
C VAL A 62 9.76 -5.20 -9.93
N ILE A 63 9.56 -5.87 -11.06
CA ILE A 63 10.61 -6.35 -11.96
C ILE A 63 11.10 -5.21 -12.83
N ASP A 64 10.17 -4.53 -13.50
CA ASP A 64 10.39 -3.31 -14.25
C ASP A 64 9.09 -2.49 -14.35
N TYR A 65 9.21 -1.22 -14.74
CA TYR A 65 8.06 -0.33 -14.91
C TYR A 65 7.50 -0.34 -16.34
N ASN A 66 7.69 -1.43 -17.10
CA ASN A 66 6.88 -1.66 -18.31
C ASN A 66 5.50 -2.16 -17.91
N LEU A 67 4.54 -2.03 -18.84
CA LEU A 67 3.20 -2.56 -18.63
C LEU A 67 3.26 -4.08 -18.42
N ASN A 68 2.47 -4.57 -17.48
CA ASN A 68 2.10 -5.97 -17.44
C ASN A 68 1.11 -6.24 -18.57
N GLU A 69 1.59 -6.76 -19.71
CA GLU A 69 0.77 -6.96 -20.92
C GLU A 69 -0.33 -8.01 -20.75
N GLU A 70 -0.31 -8.82 -19.67
CA GLU A 70 -1.41 -9.72 -19.33
C GLU A 70 -2.62 -8.97 -18.73
N LEU A 71 -2.36 -7.83 -18.06
CA LEU A 71 -3.37 -7.08 -17.31
C LEU A 71 -3.69 -5.70 -17.90
N VAL A 72 -2.79 -5.12 -18.71
CA VAL A 72 -2.89 -3.73 -19.17
C VAL A 72 -2.47 -3.62 -20.63
N SER A 73 -3.34 -3.02 -21.43
CA SER A 73 -3.07 -2.68 -22.82
C SER A 73 -2.87 -1.16 -23.00
N LYS A 74 -2.23 -0.77 -24.10
CA LYS A 74 -2.13 0.65 -24.48
C LYS A 74 -3.48 1.27 -24.86
N ASP A 75 -4.44 0.46 -25.28
CA ASP A 75 -5.78 0.94 -25.63
C ASP A 75 -6.60 1.29 -24.38
N ASP A 76 -6.34 0.62 -23.25
CA ASP A 76 -6.91 1.02 -21.95
C ASP A 76 -6.48 2.44 -21.57
N LEU A 77 -5.20 2.77 -21.75
CA LEU A 77 -4.68 4.11 -21.45
C LEU A 77 -5.31 5.18 -22.34
N LYS A 78 -5.52 4.88 -23.63
CA LYS A 78 -6.24 5.79 -24.54
C LYS A 78 -7.69 5.95 -24.12
N ALA A 79 -8.36 4.86 -23.73
CA ALA A 79 -9.74 4.89 -23.30
C ALA A 79 -9.92 5.70 -22.01
N LEU A 80 -9.02 5.55 -21.03
CA LEU A 80 -9.00 6.37 -19.81
C LEU A 80 -8.75 7.85 -20.12
N GLY A 81 -7.84 8.14 -21.07
CA GLY A 81 -7.62 9.49 -21.59
C GLY A 81 -8.88 10.10 -22.24
N ASN A 82 -9.61 9.32 -23.04
CA ASN A 82 -10.88 9.75 -23.65
C ASN A 82 -11.99 10.00 -22.62
N LEU A 83 -11.94 9.32 -21.47
CA LEU A 83 -12.83 9.55 -20.33
C LEU A 83 -12.38 10.75 -19.46
N ASN A 84 -11.28 11.42 -19.80
CA ASN A 84 -10.64 12.48 -19.01
C ASN A 84 -10.26 12.04 -17.58
N ILE A 85 -9.84 10.78 -17.43
CA ILE A 85 -9.41 10.23 -16.14
C ILE A 85 -7.88 10.30 -16.07
N GLU A 86 -7.33 11.11 -15.16
CA GLU A 86 -5.89 11.15 -14.92
C GLU A 86 -5.46 9.98 -14.02
N LEU A 87 -4.25 9.47 -14.23
CA LEU A 87 -3.77 8.29 -13.52
C LEU A 87 -2.92 8.65 -12.31
N LYS A 88 -3.07 7.84 -11.28
CA LYS A 88 -2.16 7.78 -10.15
C LYS A 88 -1.52 6.41 -10.11
N PHE A 89 -0.22 6.37 -9.87
CA PHE A 89 0.54 5.13 -9.74
C PHE A 89 1.41 5.15 -8.48
N ASP A 90 1.79 3.96 -8.05
CA ASP A 90 2.90 3.76 -7.14
C ASP A 90 4.24 3.93 -7.84
N ILE A 91 5.19 4.48 -7.11
CA ILE A 91 6.60 4.30 -7.36
C ILE A 91 7.23 3.62 -6.14
N VAL A 92 7.60 2.36 -6.32
CA VAL A 92 8.33 1.57 -5.32
C VAL A 92 9.80 1.95 -5.41
N LEU A 93 10.18 2.97 -4.64
CA LEU A 93 11.54 3.51 -4.65
C LEU A 93 12.49 2.69 -3.76
N ASN A 94 11.99 2.12 -2.67
CA ASN A 94 12.85 1.47 -1.67
C ASN A 94 13.50 0.17 -2.17
N HIS A 95 12.85 -0.56 -3.06
CA HIS A 95 13.28 -1.91 -3.44
C HIS A 95 12.83 -2.30 -4.85
N LEU A 96 13.49 -3.32 -5.42
CA LEU A 96 13.09 -3.99 -6.67
C LEU A 96 13.07 -5.50 -6.47
N SER A 97 12.36 -6.22 -7.34
CA SER A 97 12.35 -7.67 -7.34
C SER A 97 13.76 -8.25 -7.56
N VAL A 98 14.04 -9.41 -6.96
CA VAL A 98 15.17 -10.30 -7.32
C VAL A 98 15.20 -10.59 -8.83
N ASN A 99 14.04 -10.57 -9.50
CA ASN A 99 13.93 -10.80 -10.92
C ASN A 99 14.17 -9.55 -11.80
N SER A 100 14.37 -8.38 -11.19
CA SER A 100 14.70 -7.14 -11.92
C SER A 100 15.97 -7.31 -12.76
N PRO A 101 16.07 -6.64 -13.93
CA PRO A 101 17.27 -6.70 -14.76
C PRO A 101 18.56 -6.36 -14.01
N GLN A 102 18.48 -5.39 -13.09
CA GLN A 102 19.59 -4.92 -12.26
C GLN A 102 20.06 -6.02 -11.30
N PHE A 103 19.14 -6.68 -10.59
CA PHE A 103 19.50 -7.72 -9.62
C PHE A 103 19.93 -9.01 -10.33
N LYS A 104 19.31 -9.37 -11.46
CA LYS A 104 19.75 -10.51 -12.29
C LYS A 104 21.17 -10.33 -12.81
N ASP A 105 21.54 -9.12 -13.24
CA ASP A 105 22.91 -8.82 -13.65
C ASP A 105 23.90 -8.95 -12.49
N LEU A 106 23.51 -8.49 -11.29
CA LEU A 106 24.28 -8.67 -10.06
C LEU A 106 24.50 -10.15 -9.72
N LEU A 107 23.45 -10.97 -9.77
CA LEU A 107 23.57 -12.42 -9.53
C LEU A 107 24.42 -13.13 -10.59
N LYS A 108 24.43 -12.63 -11.83
CA LYS A 108 25.20 -13.22 -12.93
C LYS A 108 26.68 -12.83 -12.90
N ASN A 109 26.99 -11.58 -12.58
CA ASN A 109 28.34 -11.02 -12.71
C ASN A 109 29.04 -10.79 -11.36
N GLY A 110 28.32 -10.91 -10.24
CA GLY A 110 28.85 -10.73 -8.89
C GLY A 110 29.51 -9.37 -8.71
N GLU A 111 30.72 -9.36 -8.15
CA GLU A 111 31.51 -8.14 -7.92
C GLU A 111 31.89 -7.37 -9.20
N ASN A 112 31.80 -8.02 -10.37
CA ASN A 112 32.05 -7.40 -11.67
C ASN A 112 30.79 -6.76 -12.27
N SER A 113 29.63 -6.87 -11.63
CA SER A 113 28.40 -6.22 -12.07
C SER A 113 28.50 -4.70 -11.97
N LYS A 114 27.98 -3.99 -12.98
CA LYS A 114 27.80 -2.53 -12.88
C LYS A 114 26.80 -2.14 -11.79
N PHE A 115 25.93 -3.08 -11.37
CA PHE A 115 24.92 -2.89 -10.33
C PHE A 115 25.36 -3.34 -8.94
N LYS A 116 26.66 -3.62 -8.72
CA LYS A 116 27.17 -4.07 -7.41
C LYS A 116 26.81 -3.13 -6.26
N GLU A 117 26.81 -1.82 -6.51
CA GLU A 117 26.44 -0.77 -5.55
C GLU A 117 24.97 -0.33 -5.68
N PHE A 118 24.19 -0.91 -6.60
CA PHE A 118 22.77 -0.56 -6.79
C PHE A 118 21.90 -1.08 -5.65
N PHE A 119 22.28 -2.22 -5.06
CA PHE A 119 21.60 -2.85 -3.93
C PHE A 119 22.50 -2.86 -2.70
N ILE A 120 21.92 -3.07 -1.53
CA ILE A 120 22.67 -3.00 -0.27
C ILE A 120 23.13 -4.38 0.14
N ASN A 121 24.43 -4.65 0.00
CA ASN A 121 25.05 -5.81 0.64
C ASN A 121 25.07 -5.60 2.16
N TRP A 122 24.41 -6.49 2.90
CA TRP A 122 24.24 -6.37 4.35
C TRP A 122 25.59 -6.39 5.08
N ASN A 123 26.48 -7.31 4.71
CA ASN A 123 27.77 -7.44 5.37
C ASN A 123 28.66 -6.22 5.12
N THR A 124 28.66 -5.70 3.90
CA THR A 124 29.40 -4.46 3.57
C THR A 124 28.83 -3.27 4.33
N PHE A 125 27.51 -3.13 4.43
CA PHE A 125 26.87 -2.04 5.17
C PHE A 125 27.28 -2.01 6.65
N TRP A 126 27.38 -3.18 7.29
CA TRP A 126 27.74 -3.32 8.70
C TRP A 126 29.24 -3.56 8.95
N GLN A 127 30.09 -3.38 7.94
CA GLN A 127 31.52 -3.58 8.09
C GLN A 127 32.08 -2.70 9.22
N GLY A 128 32.80 -3.32 10.16
CA GLY A 128 33.37 -2.64 11.34
C GLY A 128 32.37 -2.31 12.46
N ASN A 129 31.09 -2.63 12.31
CA ASN A 129 30.01 -2.27 13.24
C ASN A 129 29.21 -3.50 13.72
N GLY A 130 29.84 -4.68 13.70
CA GLY A 130 29.21 -5.95 14.03
C GLY A 130 30.17 -7.12 13.98
N LYS A 131 29.69 -8.33 14.31
CA LYS A 131 30.46 -9.58 14.31
C LYS A 131 29.88 -10.58 13.33
N LEU A 132 30.74 -11.24 12.56
CA LEU A 132 30.33 -12.30 11.64
C LEU A 132 29.89 -13.54 12.44
N ASN A 133 28.70 -14.06 12.15
CA ASN A 133 28.23 -15.32 12.72
C ASN A 133 28.69 -16.53 11.88
N GLU A 134 28.40 -17.74 12.38
CA GLU A 134 28.72 -19.01 11.71
C GLU A 134 28.07 -19.17 10.33
N LYS A 135 27.00 -18.42 10.06
CA LYS A 135 26.28 -18.43 8.77
C LYS A 135 26.83 -17.42 7.76
N GLY A 136 27.94 -16.74 8.09
CA GLY A 136 28.56 -15.73 7.23
C GLY A 136 27.79 -14.41 7.15
N ILE A 137 26.98 -14.08 8.17
CA ILE A 137 26.20 -12.85 8.25
C ILE A 137 26.77 -11.98 9.37
N VAL A 138 26.99 -10.69 9.10
CA VAL A 138 27.36 -9.73 10.15
C VAL A 138 26.14 -9.46 11.04
N ILE A 139 26.27 -9.73 12.33
CA ILE A 139 25.30 -9.33 13.35
C ILE A 139 25.71 -7.96 13.87
N PRO A 140 24.90 -6.90 13.67
CA PRO A 140 25.21 -5.57 14.17
C PRO A 140 25.36 -5.57 15.69
N GLU A 141 26.21 -4.69 16.21
CA GLU A 141 26.29 -4.49 17.67
C GLU A 141 24.94 -4.05 18.25
N ASP A 142 24.67 -4.45 19.51
CA ASP A 142 23.39 -4.21 20.18
C ASP A 142 22.96 -2.73 20.17
N GLN A 143 23.92 -1.80 20.28
CA GLN A 143 23.67 -0.36 20.22
C GLN A 143 23.07 0.12 18.89
N PHE A 144 23.30 -0.61 17.80
CA PHE A 144 22.72 -0.36 16.49
C PHE A 144 21.48 -1.21 16.24
N LEU A 145 21.56 -2.51 16.57
CA LEU A 145 20.49 -3.47 16.35
C LEU A 145 19.20 -3.07 17.08
N ASN A 146 19.31 -2.58 18.32
CA ASN A 146 18.17 -2.16 19.14
C ASN A 146 17.48 -0.88 18.63
N LYS A 147 18.11 -0.13 17.72
CA LYS A 147 17.51 1.07 17.10
C LYS A 147 16.76 0.75 15.81
N LEU A 148 17.07 -0.37 15.15
CA LEU A 148 16.50 -0.70 13.85
C LEU A 148 14.99 -0.87 13.93
N PHE A 149 14.28 -0.17 13.04
CA PHE A 149 12.85 -0.35 12.86
C PHE A 149 12.58 -1.58 11.98
N MET A 150 12.07 -2.65 12.60
CA MET A 150 11.92 -3.95 11.96
C MET A 150 10.50 -4.21 11.45
N ARG A 151 10.39 -4.77 10.23
CA ARG A 151 9.11 -5.11 9.57
C ARG A 151 8.82 -6.60 9.49
N LYS A 152 9.77 -7.43 9.90
CA LYS A 152 9.66 -8.89 10.03
C LYS A 152 10.56 -9.39 11.16
N SER A 153 10.34 -10.63 11.58
CA SER A 153 11.19 -11.29 12.58
C SER A 153 12.58 -11.60 12.02
N GLY A 154 13.60 -11.52 12.89
CA GLY A 154 14.99 -11.69 12.49
C GLY A 154 15.52 -10.53 11.64
N LEU A 155 16.76 -10.63 11.16
CA LEU A 155 17.40 -9.57 10.37
C LEU A 155 16.72 -9.36 9.01
N PRO A 156 16.69 -8.13 8.46
CA PRO A 156 16.04 -7.82 7.19
C PRO A 156 16.95 -8.20 6.02
N ILE A 157 17.20 -9.49 5.85
CA ILE A 157 18.11 -10.02 4.83
C ILE A 157 17.48 -11.14 4.02
N LEU A 158 17.96 -11.27 2.77
CA LEU A 158 17.83 -12.46 1.95
C LEU A 158 19.24 -12.89 1.51
N LYS A 159 19.61 -14.15 1.73
CA LYS A 159 20.86 -14.73 1.22
C LYS A 159 20.64 -15.20 -0.21
N VAL A 160 21.46 -14.72 -1.14
CA VAL A 160 21.38 -15.04 -2.56
C VAL A 160 22.69 -15.66 -3.07
N PRO A 161 22.64 -16.61 -4.01
CA PRO A 161 23.83 -17.24 -4.57
C PRO A 161 24.59 -16.28 -5.49
N PHE A 162 25.92 -16.35 -5.47
CA PHE A 162 26.82 -15.57 -6.32
C PHE A 162 27.63 -16.46 -7.27
N PRO A 163 28.17 -15.92 -8.38
CA PRO A 163 28.90 -16.70 -9.39
C PRO A 163 30.17 -17.40 -8.88
N ASP A 164 30.75 -16.88 -7.79
CA ASP A 164 31.91 -17.44 -7.11
C ASP A 164 31.57 -18.66 -6.22
N GLY A 165 30.30 -19.08 -6.22
CA GLY A 165 29.80 -20.18 -5.40
C GLY A 165 29.45 -19.78 -3.97
N THR A 166 29.66 -18.53 -3.57
CA THR A 166 29.27 -18.03 -2.25
C THR A 166 27.80 -17.65 -2.19
N GLU A 167 27.26 -17.51 -0.98
CA GLU A 167 25.98 -16.85 -0.76
C GLU A 167 26.22 -15.52 -0.04
N LYS A 168 25.64 -14.43 -0.56
CA LYS A 168 25.78 -13.10 0.04
C LYS A 168 24.47 -12.62 0.63
N PRO A 169 24.45 -12.08 1.86
CA PRO A 169 23.25 -11.48 2.42
C PRO A 169 23.05 -10.08 1.85
N TYR A 170 21.90 -9.86 1.22
CA TYR A 170 21.45 -8.55 0.76
C TYR A 170 20.29 -8.06 1.61
N TRP A 171 20.22 -6.74 1.79
CA TRP A 171 19.15 -6.10 2.53
C TRP A 171 17.80 -6.34 1.84
N ASN A 172 16.84 -6.84 2.61
CA ASN A 172 15.47 -7.12 2.20
C ASN A 172 14.57 -6.81 3.40
N THR A 173 14.00 -5.60 3.41
CA THR A 173 13.18 -5.07 4.51
C THR A 173 11.84 -5.80 4.62
N PHE A 174 11.27 -6.17 3.47
CA PHE A 174 9.90 -6.66 3.35
C PHE A 174 9.85 -8.16 2.99
N TYR A 175 8.99 -8.54 2.05
CA TYR A 175 8.70 -9.93 1.69
C TYR A 175 9.86 -10.58 0.95
N GLN A 176 9.96 -11.89 1.18
CA GLN A 176 10.86 -12.81 0.49
C GLN A 176 10.22 -14.20 0.45
N GLU A 177 10.58 -14.96 -0.57
CA GLU A 177 10.19 -16.35 -0.71
C GLU A 177 11.33 -17.14 -1.35
N ILE A 178 11.59 -18.34 -0.82
CA ILE A 178 12.56 -19.28 -1.37
C ILE A 178 11.78 -20.50 -1.81
N ASN A 179 11.72 -20.71 -3.12
CA ASN A 179 10.98 -21.80 -3.73
C ASN A 179 11.93 -22.93 -4.08
N TYR A 180 11.73 -24.09 -3.45
CA TYR A 180 12.51 -25.29 -3.72
C TYR A 180 11.84 -26.10 -4.84
N HIS A 181 12.64 -26.49 -5.83
CA HIS A 181 12.16 -27.26 -6.99
C HIS A 181 12.53 -28.73 -6.84
N LYS A 182 11.66 -29.60 -7.38
CA LYS A 182 11.90 -31.04 -7.36
C LYS A 182 13.25 -31.39 -7.99
N VAL A 183 13.96 -32.33 -7.36
CA VAL A 183 15.19 -32.91 -7.88
C VAL A 183 14.88 -34.17 -8.66
N THR A 184 15.61 -34.39 -9.76
CA THR A 184 15.53 -35.62 -10.56
C THR A 184 16.59 -36.62 -10.10
N ILE A 185 16.51 -37.85 -10.63
CA ILE A 185 17.52 -38.88 -10.38
C ILE A 185 18.87 -38.40 -10.94
N GLU A 186 18.86 -37.78 -12.11
CA GLU A 186 20.05 -37.24 -12.78
C GLU A 186 20.73 -36.15 -11.96
N ASP A 187 19.95 -35.28 -11.28
CA ASP A 187 20.50 -34.25 -10.40
C ASP A 187 21.32 -34.87 -9.25
N VAL A 188 20.87 -36.02 -8.71
CA VAL A 188 21.51 -36.71 -7.58
C VAL A 188 22.69 -37.60 -8.03
N LEU A 189 22.65 -38.13 -9.25
CA LEU A 189 23.74 -38.96 -9.81
C LEU A 189 25.06 -38.20 -10.01
N ILE A 190 25.07 -36.88 -9.84
CA ILE A 190 26.28 -36.05 -9.83
C ILE A 190 27.13 -36.32 -8.57
N ILE A 191 26.52 -36.82 -7.49
CA ILE A 191 27.25 -37.19 -6.26
C ILE A 191 28.08 -38.45 -6.53
N GLU A 192 29.40 -38.34 -6.31
CA GLU A 192 30.32 -39.44 -6.54
C GLU A 192 29.98 -40.65 -5.64
N GLY A 193 29.89 -41.83 -6.26
CA GLY A 193 29.62 -43.09 -5.56
C GLY A 193 28.14 -43.39 -5.29
N VAL A 194 27.21 -42.54 -5.72
CA VAL A 194 25.76 -42.81 -5.61
C VAL A 194 25.27 -43.68 -6.77
N THR A 195 24.63 -44.81 -6.46
CA THR A 195 23.99 -45.67 -7.47
C THR A 195 22.65 -45.11 -7.94
N LYS A 196 22.16 -45.57 -9.10
CA LYS A 196 20.85 -45.16 -9.64
C LYS A 196 19.68 -45.44 -8.70
N ASN A 197 19.72 -46.54 -7.95
CA ASN A 197 18.67 -46.87 -6.97
C ASN A 197 18.72 -45.93 -5.76
N GLU A 198 19.91 -45.61 -5.26
CA GLU A 198 20.07 -44.66 -4.14
C GLU A 198 19.65 -43.25 -4.56
N ALA A 199 20.05 -42.81 -5.76
CA ALA A 199 19.61 -41.53 -6.33
C ALA A 199 18.08 -41.43 -6.43
N LYS A 200 17.40 -42.52 -6.81
CA LYS A 200 15.94 -42.59 -6.81
C LYS A 200 15.37 -42.35 -5.40
N ILE A 201 15.83 -43.09 -4.40
CA ILE A 201 15.33 -42.98 -3.01
C ILE A 201 15.57 -41.57 -2.46
N ILE A 202 16.77 -41.02 -2.69
CA ILE A 202 17.13 -39.66 -2.26
C ILE A 202 16.19 -38.64 -2.93
N SER A 203 16.00 -38.73 -4.26
CA SER A 203 15.16 -37.79 -5.00
C SER A 203 13.70 -37.83 -4.55
N GLU A 204 13.14 -39.02 -4.30
CA GLU A 204 11.78 -39.19 -3.76
C GLU A 204 11.65 -38.55 -2.39
N LYS A 205 12.63 -38.76 -1.50
CA LYS A 205 12.60 -38.21 -0.14
C LYS A 205 12.69 -36.68 -0.12
N VAL A 206 13.56 -36.11 -0.95
CA VAL A 206 13.64 -34.65 -1.14
C VAL A 206 12.32 -34.12 -1.69
N ASN A 207 11.77 -34.73 -2.73
CA ASN A 207 10.56 -34.24 -3.39
C ASN A 207 9.34 -34.32 -2.45
N ILE A 208 9.22 -35.36 -1.63
CA ILE A 208 8.21 -35.45 -0.57
C ILE A 208 8.40 -34.32 0.45
N ALA A 209 9.63 -34.02 0.88
CA ALA A 209 9.88 -32.92 1.80
C ALA A 209 9.49 -31.56 1.20
N ILE A 210 9.81 -31.33 -0.08
CA ILE A 210 9.42 -30.12 -0.82
C ILE A 210 7.88 -30.01 -0.91
N GLU A 211 7.18 -31.08 -1.30
CA GLU A 211 5.72 -31.10 -1.40
C GLU A 211 5.01 -30.84 -0.08
N ASN A 212 5.64 -31.23 1.04
CA ASN A 212 5.11 -31.03 2.39
C ASN A 212 5.64 -29.76 3.07
N ASN A 213 6.34 -28.87 2.35
CA ASN A 213 6.93 -27.63 2.88
C ASN A 213 7.82 -27.85 4.13
N LEU A 214 8.54 -28.99 4.18
CA LEU A 214 9.48 -29.28 5.25
C LEU A 214 10.78 -28.50 5.05
N LYS A 215 11.44 -28.13 6.15
CA LYS A 215 12.78 -27.53 6.11
C LYS A 215 13.78 -28.54 5.53
N ILE A 216 14.43 -28.15 4.45
CA ILE A 216 15.38 -29.01 3.72
C ILE A 216 16.56 -29.41 4.61
N GLU A 217 16.99 -28.51 5.50
CA GLU A 217 18.07 -28.74 6.44
C GLU A 217 17.72 -29.76 7.53
N ASP A 218 16.44 -29.94 7.82
CA ASP A 218 15.94 -30.82 8.88
C ASP A 218 15.62 -32.24 8.35
N ILE A 219 15.76 -32.48 7.04
CA ILE A 219 15.54 -33.81 6.45
C ILE A 219 16.56 -34.80 7.03
N ASP A 220 16.06 -35.89 7.61
CA ASP A 220 16.84 -37.06 7.96
C ASP A 220 16.93 -37.97 6.73
N PHE A 221 18.13 -38.13 6.16
CA PHE A 221 18.35 -38.99 4.99
C PHE A 221 18.69 -40.44 5.36
N GLU A 222 18.53 -40.83 6.63
CA GLU A 222 18.80 -42.18 7.14
C GLU A 222 20.20 -42.66 6.74
N ASN A 223 20.30 -43.74 5.96
CA ASN A 223 21.54 -44.33 5.48
C ASN A 223 22.38 -43.39 4.60
N PHE A 224 21.77 -42.31 4.08
CA PHE A 224 22.43 -41.32 3.23
C PHE A 224 22.81 -40.04 3.99
N ASN A 225 22.70 -40.00 5.32
CA ASN A 225 23.06 -38.81 6.11
C ASN A 225 24.52 -38.36 5.91
N LYS A 226 25.43 -39.29 5.56
CA LYS A 226 26.81 -38.95 5.17
C LYS A 226 26.91 -38.06 3.93
N LEU A 227 25.90 -38.13 3.04
CA LEU A 227 25.80 -37.34 1.79
C LEU A 227 24.91 -36.11 1.96
N LYS A 228 24.37 -35.85 3.17
CA LYS A 228 23.39 -34.79 3.42
C LYS A 228 23.84 -33.43 2.91
N GLY A 229 25.12 -33.08 3.09
CA GLY A 229 25.69 -31.83 2.59
C GLY A 229 25.59 -31.69 1.08
N GLU A 230 25.94 -32.73 0.33
CA GLU A 230 25.93 -32.74 -1.14
C GLU A 230 24.50 -32.74 -1.69
N ILE A 231 23.59 -33.50 -1.05
CA ILE A 231 22.16 -33.52 -1.38
C ILE A 231 21.56 -32.13 -1.19
N ILE A 232 21.79 -31.48 -0.04
CA ILE A 232 21.32 -30.12 0.23
C ILE A 232 21.87 -29.14 -0.79
N GLN A 233 23.14 -29.26 -1.19
CA GLN A 233 23.72 -28.41 -2.24
C GLN A 233 23.00 -28.55 -3.59
N ILE A 234 22.58 -29.76 -3.97
CA ILE A 234 21.80 -29.98 -5.20
C ILE A 234 20.44 -29.29 -5.10
N VAL A 235 19.74 -29.46 -3.98
CA VAL A 235 18.45 -28.79 -3.74
C VAL A 235 18.62 -27.26 -3.79
N HIS A 236 19.68 -26.74 -3.17
CA HIS A 236 20.00 -25.32 -3.15
C HIS A 236 20.35 -24.75 -4.53
N LYS A 237 20.94 -25.56 -5.42
CA LYS A 237 21.22 -25.14 -6.82
C LYS A 237 19.95 -24.98 -7.64
N LYS A 238 18.87 -25.70 -7.31
CA LYS A 238 17.61 -25.64 -8.04
C LYS A 238 16.61 -24.64 -7.48
N ARG A 239 16.82 -24.10 -6.28
CA ARG A 239 15.87 -23.16 -5.67
C ARG A 239 15.81 -21.83 -6.45
N THR A 240 14.64 -21.23 -6.46
CA THR A 240 14.42 -19.88 -7.00
C THR A 240 14.07 -18.92 -5.87
N PHE A 241 14.38 -17.64 -6.09
CA PHE A 241 14.21 -16.61 -5.09
C PHE A 241 13.24 -15.57 -5.60
N LEU A 242 12.33 -15.16 -4.73
CA LEU A 242 11.57 -13.94 -4.89
C LEU A 242 11.86 -13.05 -3.68
N GLY A 243 11.91 -11.74 -3.88
CA GLY A 243 12.19 -10.82 -2.78
C GLY A 243 12.26 -9.37 -3.21
N GLN A 244 11.88 -8.50 -2.28
CA GLN A 244 11.93 -7.04 -2.40
C GLN A 244 13.31 -6.54 -1.95
N MET A 245 14.28 -6.50 -2.87
CA MET A 245 15.68 -6.18 -2.58
C MET A 245 15.89 -4.67 -2.46
N ASP A 246 16.29 -4.21 -1.28
CA ASP A 246 16.45 -2.78 -1.00
C ASP A 246 17.56 -2.17 -1.87
N VAL A 247 17.24 -1.05 -2.51
CA VAL A 247 18.19 -0.30 -3.32
C VAL A 247 19.04 0.61 -2.44
N ASN A 248 20.25 0.90 -2.92
CA ASN A 248 21.19 1.79 -2.27
C ASN A 248 21.02 3.21 -2.82
N ALA A 249 20.26 4.05 -2.12
CA ALA A 249 20.03 5.45 -2.53
C ALA A 249 21.29 6.35 -2.49
N LYS A 250 22.45 5.83 -2.04
CA LYS A 250 23.76 6.50 -2.22
C LYS A 250 24.35 6.30 -3.62
N SER A 251 23.81 5.37 -4.42
CA SER A 251 24.26 5.10 -5.78
C SER A 251 23.56 6.00 -6.78
N GLU A 252 24.33 6.68 -7.64
CA GLU A 252 23.77 7.54 -8.70
C GLU A 252 22.99 6.73 -9.75
N LEU A 253 23.34 5.47 -9.99
CA LEU A 253 22.57 4.58 -10.88
C LEU A 253 21.12 4.39 -10.42
N VAL A 254 20.87 4.44 -9.10
CA VAL A 254 19.50 4.37 -8.55
C VAL A 254 18.73 5.64 -8.87
N TRP A 255 19.37 6.81 -8.84
CA TRP A 255 18.75 8.08 -9.19
C TRP A 255 18.53 8.25 -10.70
N GLU A 256 19.44 7.74 -11.53
CA GLU A 256 19.24 7.63 -12.98
C GLU A 256 18.01 6.74 -13.28
N PHE A 257 17.92 5.59 -12.61
CA PHE A 257 16.76 4.70 -12.71
C PHE A 257 15.45 5.40 -12.30
N TYR A 258 15.46 6.23 -11.24
CA TYR A 258 14.29 7.01 -10.86
C TYR A 258 13.92 8.06 -11.91
N GLU A 259 14.89 8.74 -12.52
CA GLU A 259 14.63 9.72 -13.58
C GLU A 259 14.00 9.08 -14.82
N GLU A 260 14.52 7.93 -15.26
CA GLU A 260 13.93 7.13 -16.34
C GLU A 260 12.53 6.64 -16.00
N THR A 261 12.34 6.16 -14.76
CA THR A 261 11.05 5.60 -14.33
C THR A 261 9.98 6.67 -14.24
N LEU A 262 10.29 7.84 -13.67
CA LEU A 262 9.35 8.96 -13.56
C LEU A 262 8.92 9.47 -14.94
N ALA A 263 9.85 9.54 -15.90
CA ALA A 263 9.52 9.86 -17.30
C ALA A 263 8.62 8.79 -17.94
N LYS A 264 8.89 7.50 -17.68
CA LYS A 264 8.08 6.40 -18.20
C LYS A 264 6.66 6.40 -17.66
N VAL A 265 6.46 6.52 -16.34
CA VAL A 265 5.11 6.55 -15.75
C VAL A 265 4.33 7.79 -16.21
N LYS A 266 4.99 8.93 -16.39
CA LYS A 266 4.36 10.11 -17.02
C LYS A 266 3.87 9.80 -18.44
N SER A 267 4.64 9.05 -19.22
CA SER A 267 4.25 8.65 -20.58
C SER A 267 3.00 7.77 -20.63
N PHE A 268 2.63 7.12 -19.53
CA PHE A 268 1.38 6.36 -19.38
C PHE A 268 0.18 7.23 -18.95
N GLY A 269 0.35 8.55 -18.80
CA GLY A 269 -0.72 9.45 -18.37
C GLY A 269 -0.76 9.71 -16.85
N CYS A 270 0.30 9.35 -16.13
CA CYS A 270 0.38 9.62 -14.69
C CYS A 270 0.40 11.12 -14.38
N LYS A 271 -0.35 11.52 -13.35
CA LYS A 271 -0.35 12.86 -12.76
C LYS A 271 0.11 12.84 -11.30
N ILE A 272 -0.27 11.82 -10.54
CA ILE A 272 0.06 11.69 -9.11
C ILE A 272 0.90 10.43 -8.88
N LEU A 273 2.03 10.57 -8.20
CA LEU A 273 2.89 9.47 -7.80
C LEU A 273 2.83 9.25 -6.30
N ARG A 274 2.31 8.09 -5.90
CA ARG A 274 2.41 7.61 -4.52
C ARG A 274 3.84 7.11 -4.27
N LEU A 275 4.54 7.69 -3.30
CA LEU A 275 5.87 7.19 -2.91
C LEU A 275 5.69 6.05 -1.90
N ASP A 276 5.73 4.81 -2.40
CA ASP A 276 5.60 3.64 -1.54
C ASP A 276 6.83 3.45 -0.66
N ALA A 277 6.60 3.17 0.63
CA ALA A 277 7.63 2.84 1.61
C ALA A 277 8.83 3.81 1.64
N PHE A 278 8.63 5.09 1.28
CA PHE A 278 9.72 6.04 1.09
C PHE A 278 10.51 6.32 2.37
N ALA A 279 9.84 6.24 3.53
CA ALA A 279 10.47 6.39 4.84
C ALA A 279 11.63 5.39 5.08
N TYR A 280 11.65 4.26 4.39
CA TYR A 280 12.68 3.21 4.55
C TYR A 280 13.89 3.38 3.61
N LEU A 281 13.81 4.29 2.63
CA LEU A 281 14.82 4.41 1.57
C LEU A 281 16.19 4.80 2.13
N HIS A 282 16.22 5.75 3.08
CA HIS A 282 17.46 6.22 3.68
C HIS A 282 17.95 5.26 4.77
N LYS A 283 19.09 4.61 4.54
CA LYS A 283 19.74 3.69 5.47
C LYS A 283 21.13 4.19 5.86
N GLU A 284 21.37 4.24 7.17
CA GLU A 284 22.64 4.69 7.75
C GLU A 284 22.94 3.92 9.04
N VAL A 285 24.21 3.62 9.29
CA VAL A 285 24.63 2.92 10.51
C VAL A 285 24.29 3.78 11.74
N GLY A 286 23.69 3.15 12.75
CA GLY A 286 23.31 3.79 14.01
C GLY A 286 22.03 4.63 13.99
N GLN A 287 21.35 4.71 12.85
CA GLN A 287 20.01 5.30 12.72
C GLN A 287 18.92 4.21 12.80
N THR A 288 17.66 4.63 12.94
CA THR A 288 16.51 3.71 13.00
C THR A 288 16.20 3.05 11.65
N ASN A 289 16.59 3.71 10.56
CA ASN A 289 16.26 3.35 9.17
C ASN A 289 14.76 3.40 8.88
N PHE A 290 14.07 4.30 9.59
CA PHE A 290 12.72 4.75 9.32
C PHE A 290 12.68 6.27 9.47
N PHE A 291 12.45 6.97 8.36
CA PHE A 291 12.41 8.43 8.26
C PHE A 291 13.63 9.11 8.89
N ASN A 292 14.84 8.62 8.58
CA ASN A 292 16.09 9.18 9.12
C ASN A 292 16.23 10.66 8.73
N LYS A 293 16.38 11.55 9.71
CA LYS A 293 16.57 12.99 9.46
C LYS A 293 18.05 13.37 9.57
N PRO A 294 18.58 14.26 8.70
CA PRO A 294 17.91 14.94 7.59
C PRO A 294 17.88 14.13 6.27
N GLY A 295 18.46 12.91 6.25
CA GLY A 295 18.68 12.15 5.02
C GLY A 295 17.44 11.88 4.17
N THR A 296 16.33 11.49 4.79
CA THR A 296 15.05 11.28 4.09
C THR A 296 14.53 12.57 3.46
N TRP A 297 14.69 13.73 4.11
CA TRP A 297 14.29 15.02 3.53
C TRP A 297 15.12 15.38 2.30
N ASN A 298 16.43 15.14 2.34
CA ASN A 298 17.31 15.37 1.18
C ASN A 298 16.90 14.50 -0.01
N TYR A 299 16.57 13.23 0.23
CA TYR A 299 16.08 12.33 -0.82
C TYR A 299 14.70 12.77 -1.34
N LEU A 300 13.82 13.26 -0.45
CA LEU A 300 12.48 13.70 -0.83
C LEU A 300 12.52 14.95 -1.71
N ASP A 301 13.40 15.90 -1.41
CA ASP A 301 13.65 17.07 -2.25
C ASP A 301 14.21 16.66 -3.62
N ARG A 302 15.19 15.75 -3.64
CA ARG A 302 15.79 15.27 -4.88
C ARG A 302 14.76 14.59 -5.80
N ILE A 303 13.95 13.67 -5.28
CA ILE A 303 12.91 13.03 -6.10
C ILE A 303 11.81 14.02 -6.51
N ASN A 304 11.47 15.00 -5.66
CA ASN A 304 10.51 16.05 -6.00
C ASN A 304 10.99 16.93 -7.17
N LYS A 305 12.28 17.22 -7.25
CA LYS A 305 12.86 17.91 -8.41
C LYS A 305 12.69 17.10 -9.70
N ILE A 306 12.90 15.78 -9.65
CA ILE A 306 12.69 14.87 -10.79
C ILE A 306 11.20 14.82 -11.16
N ALA A 307 10.30 14.73 -10.17
CA ALA A 307 8.85 14.71 -10.39
C ALA A 307 8.36 16.00 -11.04
N LYS A 308 8.80 17.17 -10.55
CA LYS A 308 8.45 18.48 -11.12
C LYS A 308 8.90 18.65 -12.57
N LYS A 309 10.08 18.13 -12.96
CA LYS A 309 10.53 18.11 -14.37
C LYS A 309 9.55 17.35 -15.28
N ASN A 310 8.86 16.34 -14.74
CA ASN A 310 7.93 15.49 -15.47
C ASN A 310 6.46 15.88 -15.29
N ASP A 311 6.15 17.04 -14.67
CA ASP A 311 4.77 17.44 -14.33
C ASP A 311 4.02 16.34 -13.55
N LEU A 312 4.69 15.82 -12.51
CA LEU A 312 4.17 14.83 -11.59
C LEU A 312 4.06 15.43 -10.18
N ILE A 313 3.01 15.04 -9.47
CA ILE A 313 2.76 15.45 -8.09
C ILE A 313 3.07 14.28 -7.17
N LEU A 314 3.91 14.52 -6.16
CA LEU A 314 4.26 13.50 -5.19
C LEU A 314 3.24 13.44 -4.05
N LEU A 315 2.86 12.21 -3.69
CA LEU A 315 2.03 11.89 -2.55
C LEU A 315 2.78 10.85 -1.70
N PRO A 316 3.61 11.28 -0.73
CA PRO A 316 4.30 10.35 0.15
C PRO A 316 3.31 9.53 0.97
N GLU A 317 3.47 8.21 0.98
CA GLU A 317 2.74 7.36 1.92
C GLU A 317 3.51 7.25 3.23
N ILE A 318 2.90 7.72 4.31
CA ILE A 318 3.50 7.75 5.64
C ILE A 318 2.41 7.42 6.65
N HIS A 319 2.50 6.23 7.24
CA HIS A 319 1.74 5.85 8.42
C HIS A 319 2.52 6.23 9.68
N ALA A 320 1.95 7.11 10.48
CA ALA A 320 2.52 7.55 11.75
C ALA A 320 1.41 7.90 12.73
N GLU A 321 1.66 7.65 14.02
CA GLU A 321 0.79 8.11 15.11
C GLU A 321 0.60 9.62 14.99
N TYR A 322 -0.64 10.11 15.08
CA TYR A 322 -0.99 11.53 14.97
C TYR A 322 -0.12 12.40 15.89
N GLY A 323 0.10 11.97 17.14
CA GLY A 323 0.92 12.70 18.11
C GLY A 323 2.40 12.86 17.74
N VAL A 324 2.89 12.19 16.69
CA VAL A 324 4.24 12.45 16.16
C VAL A 324 4.29 13.79 15.39
N ASN A 325 3.14 14.31 14.93
CA ASN A 325 3.02 15.51 14.08
C ASN A 325 3.78 15.42 12.75
N LEU A 326 4.14 14.21 12.29
CA LEU A 326 4.88 14.04 11.03
C LEU A 326 4.04 14.48 9.81
N HIS A 327 2.71 14.32 9.87
CA HIS A 327 1.80 14.80 8.83
C HIS A 327 1.87 16.33 8.67
N ASP A 328 1.95 17.09 9.78
CA ASP A 328 2.13 18.54 9.79
C ASP A 328 3.50 18.95 9.24
N GLU A 329 4.57 18.24 9.61
CA GLU A 329 5.90 18.46 9.03
C GLU A 329 5.90 18.28 7.50
N VAL A 330 5.32 17.17 7.02
CA VAL A 330 5.25 16.86 5.57
C VAL A 330 4.40 17.87 4.82
N ALA A 331 3.28 18.32 5.40
CA ALA A 331 2.45 19.35 4.81
C ALA A 331 3.15 20.72 4.75
N LYS A 332 3.91 21.10 5.78
CA LYS A 332 4.71 22.34 5.81
C LYS A 332 5.79 22.38 4.74
N GLU A 333 6.36 21.24 4.38
CA GLU A 333 7.28 21.09 3.25
C GLU A 333 6.58 21.15 1.87
N GLY A 334 5.25 21.37 1.86
CA GLY A 334 4.45 21.60 0.65
C GLY A 334 3.97 20.32 -0.05
N TYR A 335 4.09 19.17 0.60
CA TYR A 335 3.60 17.89 0.07
C TYR A 335 2.13 17.67 0.41
N GLN A 336 1.43 16.95 -0.46
CA GLN A 336 0.12 16.40 -0.15
C GLN A 336 0.28 15.20 0.79
N ILE A 337 -0.68 14.99 1.68
CA ILE A 337 -0.68 13.87 2.63
C ILE A 337 -1.88 12.95 2.41
N TYR A 338 -1.74 11.70 2.79
CA TYR A 338 -2.90 10.84 2.98
C TYR A 338 -3.61 11.20 4.28
N ASP A 339 -4.94 11.22 4.24
CA ASP A 339 -5.75 11.27 5.46
C ASP A 339 -6.02 9.82 5.93
N PHE A 340 -5.03 9.26 6.62
CA PHE A 340 -5.15 7.96 7.29
C PHE A 340 -5.89 8.05 8.62
N PHE A 341 -6.31 9.24 9.05
CA PHE A 341 -7.10 9.41 10.26
C PHE A 341 -8.59 9.22 9.99
N LEU A 342 -9.09 9.69 8.83
CA LEU A 342 -10.50 9.62 8.47
C LEU A 342 -11.13 8.22 8.56
N PRO A 343 -10.49 7.10 8.13
CA PRO A 343 -11.11 5.79 8.21
C PRO A 343 -11.53 5.40 9.63
N GLY A 344 -10.64 5.53 10.60
CA GLY A 344 -10.93 5.20 11.99
C GLY A 344 -11.83 6.24 12.67
N LEU A 345 -11.63 7.54 12.37
CA LEU A 345 -12.53 8.61 12.83
C LEU A 345 -13.96 8.42 12.33
N MET A 346 -14.15 7.92 11.11
CA MET A 346 -15.46 7.65 10.53
C MET A 346 -16.17 6.53 11.27
N ILE A 347 -15.47 5.41 11.54
CA ILE A 347 -16.03 4.30 12.32
C ILE A 347 -16.39 4.81 13.73
N HIS A 348 -15.48 5.52 14.39
CA HIS A 348 -15.74 6.15 15.68
C HIS A 348 -17.00 7.02 15.69
N THR A 349 -17.10 7.93 14.72
CA THR A 349 -18.21 8.89 14.57
C THR A 349 -19.56 8.15 14.44
N LEU A 350 -19.60 7.09 13.63
CA LEU A 350 -20.83 6.33 13.38
C LEU A 350 -21.22 5.37 14.50
N GLU A 351 -20.24 4.80 15.22
CA GLU A 351 -20.53 3.89 16.34
C GLU A 351 -20.86 4.63 17.64
N THR A 352 -20.32 5.84 17.83
CA THR A 352 -20.60 6.67 19.01
C THR A 352 -21.71 7.70 18.80
N ALA A 353 -22.17 7.87 17.55
CA ALA A 353 -23.08 8.94 17.14
C ALA A 353 -22.61 10.35 17.58
N SER A 354 -21.30 10.60 17.51
CA SER A 354 -20.66 11.86 17.93
C SER A 354 -19.82 12.48 16.82
N ASN A 355 -20.08 13.74 16.51
CA ASN A 355 -19.37 14.52 15.49
C ASN A 355 -18.04 15.12 15.97
N LYS A 356 -17.72 15.04 17.28
CA LYS A 356 -16.65 15.84 17.89
C LYS A 356 -15.28 15.59 17.27
N ALA A 357 -14.90 14.31 17.15
CA ALA A 357 -13.58 13.94 16.66
C ALA A 357 -13.40 14.31 15.18
N ILE A 358 -14.39 14.01 14.34
CA ILE A 358 -14.33 14.31 12.90
C ILE A 358 -14.37 15.83 12.62
N ILE A 359 -15.15 16.61 13.39
CA ILE A 359 -15.15 18.07 13.28
C ILE A 359 -13.80 18.66 13.73
N THR A 360 -13.20 18.11 14.79
CA THR A 360 -11.89 18.57 15.28
C THR A 360 -10.84 18.42 14.18
N TRP A 361 -10.77 17.24 13.58
CA TRP A 361 -9.86 16.97 12.46
C TRP A 361 -10.16 17.83 11.23
N ALA A 362 -11.43 17.98 10.86
CA ALA A 362 -11.83 18.82 9.73
C ALA A 362 -11.41 20.29 9.92
N LYS A 363 -11.58 20.83 11.13
CA LYS A 363 -11.16 22.20 11.47
C LYS A 363 -9.65 22.37 11.36
N GLU A 364 -8.89 21.37 11.81
CA GLU A 364 -7.43 21.40 11.69
C GLU A 364 -6.96 21.41 10.23
N ILE A 365 -7.53 20.55 9.38
CA ILE A 365 -7.24 20.55 7.94
C ILE A 365 -7.45 21.95 7.35
N ILE A 366 -8.57 22.61 7.69
CA ILE A 366 -8.90 23.95 7.18
C ILE A 366 -7.91 24.99 7.73
N GLU A 367 -7.70 25.03 9.05
CA GLU A 367 -6.85 26.02 9.72
C GLU A 367 -5.41 25.96 9.23
N LYS A 368 -4.90 24.73 9.05
CA LYS A 368 -3.52 24.49 8.61
C LYS A 368 -3.36 24.47 7.10
N GLY A 369 -4.47 24.45 6.35
CA GLY A 369 -4.46 24.40 4.89
C GLY A 369 -3.90 23.09 4.34
N TYR A 370 -4.09 21.96 5.03
CA TYR A 370 -3.58 20.67 4.57
C TYR A 370 -4.25 20.26 3.26
N LYS A 371 -3.44 19.74 2.34
CA LYS A 371 -3.92 19.08 1.12
C LYS A 371 -3.93 17.58 1.37
N THR A 372 -5.11 16.98 1.36
CA THR A 372 -5.29 15.57 1.70
C THR A 372 -5.78 14.74 0.52
N VAL A 373 -5.40 13.46 0.48
CA VAL A 373 -6.17 12.41 -0.22
C VAL A 373 -6.82 11.55 0.86
N ASN A 374 -8.13 11.61 0.97
CA ASN A 374 -8.87 10.89 1.99
C ASN A 374 -9.45 9.57 1.46
N MET A 375 -9.80 8.65 2.36
CA MET A 375 -10.35 7.34 1.99
C MET A 375 -11.24 6.78 3.09
N LEU A 376 -12.01 5.73 2.74
CA LEU A 376 -12.66 4.83 3.68
C LEU A 376 -11.87 3.52 3.75
N GLY A 377 -12.08 2.61 2.80
CA GLY A 377 -11.21 1.47 2.54
C GLY A 377 -10.09 1.78 1.55
N CYS A 378 -9.10 0.88 1.49
CA CYS A 378 -8.07 0.81 0.46
C CYS A 378 -7.54 -0.63 0.35
N HIS A 379 -6.50 -0.86 -0.45
CA HIS A 379 -5.85 -2.16 -0.59
C HIS A 379 -5.18 -2.72 0.67
N ASP A 380 -4.99 -1.89 1.70
CA ASP A 380 -4.42 -2.24 3.00
C ASP A 380 -5.50 -2.30 4.09
N GLY A 381 -5.10 -2.66 5.32
CA GLY A 381 -6.03 -2.69 6.45
C GLY A 381 -6.40 -1.29 6.94
N ILE A 382 -7.50 -1.20 7.70
CA ILE A 382 -7.99 0.06 8.29
C ILE A 382 -6.93 0.59 9.28
N PRO A 383 -6.39 1.80 9.08
CA PRO A 383 -5.45 2.42 10.01
C PRO A 383 -6.15 2.77 11.32
N VAL A 384 -5.58 2.32 12.43
CA VAL A 384 -6.07 2.61 13.79
C VAL A 384 -4.97 3.19 14.68
N LEU A 385 -3.72 2.79 14.45
CA LEU A 385 -2.55 3.34 15.14
C LEU A 385 -2.37 4.83 14.84
N ASP A 386 -2.70 5.25 13.63
CA ASP A 386 -2.52 6.61 13.13
C ASP A 386 -3.29 7.64 13.99
N LEU A 387 -4.32 7.23 14.73
CA LEU A 387 -5.12 8.13 15.58
C LEU A 387 -4.47 8.44 16.95
N LYS A 388 -3.45 7.67 17.32
CA LYS A 388 -2.89 7.64 18.66
C LYS A 388 -2.04 8.89 18.97
N GLY A 389 -2.06 9.29 20.24
CA GLY A 389 -1.09 10.25 20.79
C GLY A 389 0.31 9.65 20.93
N LYS A 390 1.32 10.50 21.10
CA LYS A 390 2.70 10.05 21.25
C LYS A 390 3.52 11.00 22.11
N GLU A 391 4.36 10.43 22.96
CA GLU A 391 5.41 11.18 23.62
C GLU A 391 6.59 11.43 22.66
N VAL A 392 6.91 12.70 22.45
CA VAL A 392 8.03 13.15 21.61
C VAL A 392 8.87 14.11 22.45
N ASN A 393 10.15 13.80 22.63
CA ASN A 393 11.10 14.61 23.40
C ASN A 393 10.63 14.95 24.83
N GLY A 394 10.00 13.98 25.52
CA GLY A 394 9.51 14.16 26.90
C GLY A 394 8.18 14.93 27.02
N ILE A 395 7.53 15.25 25.89
CA ILE A 395 6.24 15.93 25.85
C ILE A 395 5.22 15.01 25.20
N TYR A 396 4.12 14.73 25.89
CA TYR A 396 3.01 13.95 25.34
C TYR A 396 2.13 14.81 24.44
N ASN A 397 2.12 14.49 23.15
CA ASN A 397 1.19 15.06 22.18
C ASN A 397 -0.06 14.18 22.15
N LYS A 398 -1.21 14.80 22.43
CA LYS A 398 -2.50 14.11 22.45
C LYS A 398 -2.86 13.56 21.06
N GLY A 399 -3.49 12.38 21.03
CA GLY A 399 -4.07 11.79 19.81
C GLY A 399 -5.34 12.49 19.35
N LEU A 400 -5.85 12.09 18.18
CA LEU A 400 -7.20 12.47 17.74
C LEU A 400 -8.28 11.70 18.51
N LEU A 401 -7.93 10.51 19.02
CA LEU A 401 -8.73 9.70 19.93
C LEU A 401 -7.87 9.24 21.11
N GLU A 402 -8.51 8.94 22.24
CA GLU A 402 -7.88 8.28 23.38
C GLU A 402 -7.64 6.79 23.10
N ASP A 403 -6.67 6.18 23.79
CA ASP A 403 -6.32 4.76 23.61
C ASP A 403 -7.54 3.82 23.77
N SER A 404 -8.44 4.11 24.73
CA SER A 404 -9.66 3.31 24.95
C SER A 404 -10.68 3.43 23.81
N GLU A 405 -10.75 4.59 23.15
CA GLU A 405 -11.63 4.79 21.98
C GLU A 405 -11.08 4.02 20.77
N ILE A 406 -9.76 4.01 20.60
CA ILE A 406 -9.08 3.22 19.55
C ILE A 406 -9.29 1.72 19.78
N GLU A 407 -9.13 1.24 21.02
CA GLU A 407 -9.40 -0.15 21.39
C GLU A 407 -10.86 -0.55 21.10
N SER A 408 -11.83 0.32 21.42
CA SER A 408 -13.25 0.06 21.14
C SER A 408 -13.54 -0.08 19.64
N ILE A 409 -12.93 0.76 18.79
CA ILE A 409 -13.03 0.64 17.33
C ILE A 409 -12.46 -0.70 16.87
N MET A 410 -11.27 -1.05 17.37
CA MET A 410 -10.63 -2.31 16.99
C MET A 410 -11.47 -3.52 17.39
N GLU A 411 -11.93 -3.58 18.63
CA GLU A 411 -12.81 -4.66 19.11
C GLU A 411 -14.07 -4.75 18.26
N THR A 412 -14.67 -3.61 17.92
CA THR A 412 -15.85 -3.56 17.04
C THR A 412 -15.56 -4.19 15.68
N VAL A 413 -14.46 -3.83 15.02
CA VAL A 413 -14.10 -4.37 13.70
C VAL A 413 -13.71 -5.84 13.79
N ILE A 414 -13.01 -6.26 14.84
CA ILE A 414 -12.64 -7.68 15.09
C ILE A 414 -13.89 -8.53 15.32
N ASN A 415 -14.84 -8.05 16.12
CA ASN A 415 -16.12 -8.73 16.37
C ASN A 415 -16.97 -8.84 15.09
N ARG A 416 -16.72 -7.97 14.11
CA ARG A 416 -17.30 -8.01 12.75
C ARG A 416 -16.47 -8.84 11.75
N GLY A 417 -15.52 -9.63 12.24
CA GLY A 417 -14.71 -10.55 11.44
C GLY A 417 -13.38 -9.98 10.91
N GLY A 418 -13.00 -8.78 11.35
CA GLY A 418 -11.72 -8.17 11.01
C GLY A 418 -10.51 -8.92 11.59
N ARG A 419 -9.39 -8.89 10.88
CA ARG A 419 -8.14 -9.58 11.28
C ARG A 419 -7.03 -8.58 11.60
N VAL A 420 -6.56 -8.60 12.85
CA VAL A 420 -5.51 -7.69 13.33
C VAL A 420 -4.17 -7.98 12.67
N LYS A 421 -3.45 -6.91 12.33
CA LYS A 421 -2.02 -6.92 12.01
C LYS A 421 -1.25 -6.20 13.11
N ASN A 422 -0.37 -6.94 13.80
CA ASN A 422 0.46 -6.41 14.89
C ASN A 422 1.84 -5.97 14.37
N LEU A 423 2.47 -5.02 15.08
CA LEU A 423 3.90 -4.73 15.00
C LEU A 423 4.66 -5.53 16.06
N TYR A 424 5.86 -5.98 15.73
CA TYR A 424 6.74 -6.76 16.61
C TYR A 424 8.13 -6.12 16.68
N ASP A 425 8.82 -6.27 17.81
CA ASP A 425 10.21 -5.86 18.00
C ASP A 425 11.20 -6.92 17.47
N PRO A 426 12.53 -6.66 17.46
CA PRO A 426 13.51 -7.63 16.99
C PRO A 426 13.49 -8.98 17.73
N SER A 427 13.02 -9.00 18.98
CA SER A 427 12.86 -10.22 19.77
C SER A 427 11.57 -10.98 19.46
N GLY A 428 10.68 -10.42 18.63
CA GLY A 428 9.37 -10.97 18.30
C GLY A 428 8.27 -10.59 19.29
N LYS A 429 8.51 -9.67 20.23
CA LYS A 429 7.50 -9.18 21.16
C LYS A 429 6.62 -8.14 20.49
N LYS A 430 5.31 -8.24 20.68
CA LYS A 430 4.34 -7.27 20.15
C LYS A 430 4.62 -5.86 20.71
N ILE A 431 4.80 -4.89 19.81
CA ILE A 431 5.00 -3.46 20.14
C ILE A 431 3.65 -2.75 20.21
N SER A 432 2.85 -2.87 19.15
CA SER A 432 1.57 -2.17 19.00
C SER A 432 0.72 -2.84 17.92
N TYR A 433 -0.51 -2.37 17.77
CA TYR A 433 -1.36 -2.67 16.63
C TYR A 433 -1.00 -1.76 15.47
N TYR A 434 -1.10 -2.24 14.22
CA TYR A 434 -0.86 -1.41 13.04
C TYR A 434 -2.17 -1.08 12.31
N GLN A 435 -2.84 -2.12 11.84
CA GLN A 435 -4.04 -2.05 11.01
C GLN A 435 -4.98 -3.20 11.36
N VAL A 436 -6.27 -3.03 11.03
CA VAL A 436 -7.27 -4.12 11.06
C VAL A 436 -7.72 -4.43 9.64
N ASN A 437 -7.47 -5.65 9.16
CA ASN A 437 -7.86 -6.06 7.81
C ASN A 437 -9.35 -6.43 7.82
N ALA A 438 -10.16 -5.64 7.12
CA ALA A 438 -11.57 -5.85 6.85
C ALA A 438 -11.98 -5.01 5.64
N THR A 439 -13.07 -5.38 4.96
CA THR A 439 -13.78 -4.43 4.09
C THR A 439 -14.38 -3.32 4.93
N PHE A 440 -14.47 -2.10 4.39
CA PHE A 440 -15.05 -1.00 5.16
C PHE A 440 -16.54 -1.22 5.42
N PHE A 441 -17.24 -1.87 4.48
CA PHE A 441 -18.65 -2.23 4.66
C PHE A 441 -18.86 -3.24 5.81
N SER A 442 -18.09 -4.33 5.87
CA SER A 442 -18.16 -5.24 7.02
C SER A 442 -17.70 -4.57 8.32
N ALA A 443 -16.73 -3.66 8.27
CA ALA A 443 -16.30 -2.87 9.43
C ALA A 443 -17.44 -1.99 9.99
N LEU A 444 -18.38 -1.55 9.17
CA LEU A 444 -19.60 -0.82 9.58
C LEU A 444 -20.78 -1.74 9.96
N GLY A 445 -20.55 -3.05 10.07
CA GLY A 445 -21.58 -4.03 10.40
C GLY A 445 -22.51 -4.35 9.22
N GLU A 446 -22.02 -4.18 7.99
CA GLU A 446 -22.76 -4.44 6.75
C GLU A 446 -24.08 -3.65 6.66
N ASN A 447 -24.08 -2.45 7.23
CA ASN A 447 -25.21 -1.52 7.22
C ASN A 447 -25.08 -0.53 6.06
N GLU A 448 -26.00 -0.62 5.09
CA GLU A 448 -25.98 0.20 3.88
C GLU A 448 -26.16 1.70 4.17
N ASN A 449 -26.97 2.07 5.16
CA ASN A 449 -27.16 3.47 5.57
C ASN A 449 -25.87 4.04 6.17
N LYS A 450 -25.16 3.27 7.00
CA LYS A 450 -23.85 3.67 7.53
C LYS A 450 -22.83 3.86 6.41
N LEU A 451 -22.76 2.94 5.44
CA LEU A 451 -21.84 3.07 4.31
C LEU A 451 -22.14 4.30 3.46
N LEU A 452 -23.43 4.54 3.16
CA LEU A 452 -23.86 5.67 2.36
C LEU A 452 -23.59 7.00 3.08
N LEU A 453 -23.90 7.10 4.38
CA LEU A 453 -23.57 8.26 5.20
C LEU A 453 -22.06 8.47 5.32
N ALA A 454 -21.28 7.40 5.51
CA ALA A 454 -19.82 7.48 5.53
C ALA A 454 -19.26 8.06 4.22
N ARG A 455 -19.80 7.63 3.07
CA ARG A 455 -19.43 8.19 1.77
C ARG A 455 -19.82 9.66 1.66
N ALA A 456 -21.03 10.04 2.07
CA ALA A 456 -21.46 11.43 2.04
C ALA A 456 -20.53 12.34 2.86
N ILE A 457 -20.22 11.94 4.11
CA ILE A 457 -19.28 12.67 4.97
C ILE A 457 -17.89 12.73 4.32
N GLN A 458 -17.36 11.62 3.79
CA GLN A 458 -16.06 11.59 3.12
C GLN A 458 -15.98 12.60 1.95
N LEU A 459 -17.02 12.64 1.11
CA LEU A 459 -17.06 13.54 -0.05
C LEU A 459 -17.11 15.02 0.38
N PHE A 460 -17.70 15.33 1.54
CA PHE A 460 -17.78 16.68 2.09
C PHE A 460 -16.57 17.08 2.94
N MET A 461 -15.73 16.14 3.38
CA MET A 461 -14.45 16.44 4.00
C MET A 461 -13.49 17.12 3.00
N PRO A 462 -12.59 18.03 3.46
CA PRO A 462 -11.59 18.61 2.57
C PRO A 462 -10.66 17.54 2.01
N GLY A 463 -10.23 17.74 0.77
CA GLY A 463 -9.30 16.85 0.06
C GLY A 463 -9.93 16.11 -1.10
N ILE A 464 -9.10 15.26 -1.71
CA ILE A 464 -9.47 14.41 -2.84
C ILE A 464 -10.04 13.09 -2.28
N PRO A 465 -11.31 12.76 -2.56
CA PRO A 465 -11.90 11.53 -2.06
C PRO A 465 -11.48 10.33 -2.92
N GLN A 466 -10.71 9.42 -2.33
CA GLN A 466 -10.36 8.13 -2.91
C GLN A 466 -11.41 7.08 -2.52
N VAL A 467 -11.92 6.35 -3.51
CA VAL A 467 -12.97 5.35 -3.38
C VAL A 467 -12.42 3.99 -3.77
N TRP A 468 -12.35 3.09 -2.78
CA TRP A 468 -11.99 1.70 -3.01
C TRP A 468 -13.07 0.99 -3.82
N TYR A 469 -12.69 0.27 -4.88
CA TYR A 469 -13.65 -0.38 -5.77
C TYR A 469 -14.61 -1.30 -5.00
N LEU A 470 -14.12 -2.02 -3.99
CA LEU A 470 -14.94 -2.97 -3.25
C LEU A 470 -15.96 -2.27 -2.35
N ASP A 471 -15.62 -1.11 -1.78
CA ASP A 471 -16.55 -0.29 -0.98
C ASP A 471 -17.67 0.29 -1.86
N LEU A 472 -17.36 0.67 -3.11
CA LEU A 472 -18.36 1.17 -4.06
C LEU A 472 -19.50 0.16 -4.27
N PHE A 473 -19.19 -1.14 -4.29
CA PHE A 473 -20.15 -2.21 -4.48
C PHE A 473 -20.67 -2.84 -3.17
N ALA A 474 -20.37 -2.22 -2.00
CA ALA A 474 -20.68 -2.75 -0.68
C ALA A 474 -20.19 -4.19 -0.50
N GLY A 475 -18.96 -4.46 -0.94
CA GLY A 475 -18.33 -5.77 -0.84
C GLY A 475 -18.05 -6.15 0.62
N LYS A 476 -18.22 -7.44 0.93
CA LYS A 476 -18.06 -8.00 2.27
C LYS A 476 -16.70 -8.68 2.43
N ASN A 477 -16.33 -8.95 3.68
CA ASN A 477 -15.14 -9.72 4.03
C ASN A 477 -15.07 -11.06 3.27
N ASN A 478 -13.97 -11.28 2.56
CA ASN A 478 -13.69 -12.54 1.87
C ASN A 478 -12.85 -13.47 2.74
N TYR A 479 -13.54 -14.21 3.61
CA TYR A 479 -12.90 -15.13 4.55
C TYR A 479 -12.16 -16.27 3.86
N GLU A 480 -12.66 -16.75 2.72
CA GLU A 480 -12.03 -17.84 1.97
C GLU A 480 -10.67 -17.41 1.42
N ALA A 481 -10.60 -16.25 0.77
CA ALA A 481 -9.35 -15.68 0.28
C ALA A 481 -8.36 -15.41 1.41
N ALA A 482 -8.83 -14.83 2.52
CA ALA A 482 -8.01 -14.55 3.69
C ALA A 482 -7.46 -15.83 4.37
N ASN A 483 -8.19 -16.94 4.31
CA ASN A 483 -7.74 -18.24 4.84
C ASN A 483 -6.73 -18.92 3.91
N LYS A 484 -6.92 -18.82 2.59
CA LYS A 484 -6.02 -19.42 1.59
C LYS A 484 -4.63 -18.78 1.58
N GLY A 485 -4.52 -17.47 1.81
CA GLY A 485 -3.23 -16.75 1.77
C GLY A 485 -2.33 -16.89 3.01
N GLY A 486 -2.69 -17.75 3.98
CA GLY A 486 -1.89 -17.96 5.20
C GLY A 486 -1.70 -16.71 6.06
N SER A 487 -0.60 -16.64 6.82
CA SER A 487 -0.31 -15.53 7.74
C SER A 487 -0.09 -14.17 7.06
N GLY A 488 0.30 -14.16 5.78
CA GLY A 488 0.41 -12.95 4.95
C GLY A 488 -0.89 -12.57 4.23
N GLY A 489 -1.85 -13.50 4.13
CA GLY A 489 -3.05 -13.38 3.31
C GLY A 489 -4.20 -12.58 3.91
N HIS A 490 -4.06 -12.07 5.14
CA HIS A 490 -5.15 -11.34 5.81
C HIS A 490 -5.65 -10.14 5.01
N LYS A 491 -4.80 -9.51 4.18
CA LYS A 491 -5.21 -8.39 3.31
C LYS A 491 -6.20 -8.82 2.23
N GLU A 492 -6.16 -10.08 1.78
CA GLU A 492 -7.06 -10.60 0.74
C GLU A 492 -8.53 -10.60 1.18
N ILE A 493 -8.82 -10.45 2.48
CA ILE A 493 -10.18 -10.25 2.99
C ILE A 493 -10.90 -9.05 2.35
N ASN A 494 -10.14 -8.05 1.87
CA ASN A 494 -10.63 -6.80 1.30
C ASN A 494 -10.23 -6.62 -0.18
N ARG A 495 -9.91 -7.71 -0.90
CA ARG A 495 -9.39 -7.63 -2.27
C ARG A 495 -10.06 -8.59 -3.25
N THR A 496 -11.34 -8.86 -3.03
CA THR A 496 -12.18 -9.72 -3.88
C THR A 496 -12.29 -9.17 -5.29
N THR A 497 -11.89 -9.95 -6.30
CA THR A 497 -12.16 -9.62 -7.70
C THR A 497 -13.67 -9.72 -7.97
N LEU A 498 -14.24 -8.71 -8.63
CA LEU A 498 -15.65 -8.65 -9.01
C LEU A 498 -15.81 -9.06 -10.48
N THR A 499 -16.74 -9.96 -10.77
CA THR A 499 -17.09 -10.34 -12.14
C THR A 499 -17.97 -9.29 -12.81
N GLU A 500 -18.10 -9.32 -14.15
CA GLU A 500 -19.04 -8.45 -14.87
C GLU A 500 -20.47 -8.56 -14.32
N ASN A 501 -20.93 -9.77 -13.97
CA ASN A 501 -22.23 -9.98 -13.35
C ASN A 501 -22.32 -9.32 -11.95
N ASP A 502 -21.25 -9.34 -11.15
CA ASP A 502 -21.25 -8.64 -9.85
C ASP A 502 -21.45 -7.13 -10.03
N ILE A 503 -20.84 -6.55 -11.08
CA ILE A 503 -21.04 -5.14 -11.43
C ILE A 503 -22.49 -4.89 -11.85
N GLU A 504 -23.04 -5.71 -12.75
CA GLU A 504 -24.43 -5.58 -13.20
C GLU A 504 -25.45 -5.70 -12.06
N GLN A 505 -25.26 -6.64 -11.14
CA GLN A 505 -26.13 -6.76 -9.96
C GLN A 505 -25.88 -5.62 -8.96
N GLY A 506 -24.63 -5.21 -8.80
CA GLY A 506 -24.24 -4.09 -7.94
C GLY A 506 -24.93 -2.80 -8.34
N LEU A 507 -24.96 -2.49 -9.64
CA LEU A 507 -25.64 -1.31 -10.19
C LEU A 507 -27.15 -1.30 -9.96
N LYS A 508 -27.77 -2.43 -9.59
CA LYS A 508 -29.19 -2.49 -9.23
C LYS A 508 -29.46 -2.12 -7.77
N LYS A 509 -28.45 -2.19 -6.89
CA LYS A 509 -28.59 -1.88 -5.46
C LYS A 509 -28.65 -0.37 -5.22
N ASP A 510 -29.54 0.07 -4.33
CA ASP A 510 -29.74 1.49 -4.05
C ASP A 510 -28.51 2.13 -3.39
N VAL A 511 -27.82 1.42 -2.48
CA VAL A 511 -26.56 1.90 -1.89
C VAL A 511 -25.50 2.23 -2.95
N VAL A 512 -25.42 1.46 -4.04
CA VAL A 512 -24.44 1.70 -5.12
C VAL A 512 -24.88 2.89 -5.97
N LYS A 513 -26.15 2.94 -6.40
CA LYS A 513 -26.70 4.07 -7.18
C LYS A 513 -26.56 5.39 -6.42
N ASN A 514 -26.85 5.39 -5.14
CA ASN A 514 -26.79 6.58 -4.28
C ASN A 514 -25.34 7.03 -4.06
N GLN A 515 -24.39 6.10 -3.86
CA GLN A 515 -22.96 6.44 -3.85
C GLN A 515 -22.52 7.08 -5.17
N LEU A 516 -22.87 6.49 -6.32
CA LEU A 516 -22.55 7.04 -7.64
C LEU A 516 -23.14 8.45 -7.84
N GLN A 517 -24.37 8.68 -7.37
CA GLN A 517 -25.02 9.98 -7.44
C GLN A 517 -24.28 11.05 -6.62
N LEU A 518 -23.91 10.74 -5.37
CA LEU A 518 -23.15 11.65 -4.51
C LEU A 518 -21.75 11.92 -5.06
N MET A 519 -21.09 10.88 -5.57
CA MET A 519 -19.76 11.00 -6.17
C MET A 519 -19.79 11.85 -7.45
N ARG A 520 -20.82 11.69 -8.30
CA ARG A 520 -21.01 12.55 -9.48
C ARG A 520 -21.16 14.01 -9.06
N LEU A 521 -22.00 14.32 -8.07
CA LEU A 521 -22.13 15.67 -7.52
C LEU A 521 -20.78 16.21 -7.04
N ARG A 522 -20.02 15.40 -6.29
CA ARG A 522 -18.70 15.79 -5.78
C ARG A 522 -17.71 16.08 -6.89
N ASN A 523 -17.81 15.36 -8.00
CA ASN A 523 -16.91 15.45 -9.15
C ASN A 523 -17.24 16.63 -10.08
N THR A 524 -18.53 16.98 -10.23
CA THR A 524 -18.99 17.98 -11.22
C THR A 524 -19.34 19.35 -10.66
N SER A 525 -19.64 19.48 -9.37
CA SER A 525 -20.03 20.78 -8.79
C SER A 525 -18.82 21.66 -8.47
N ASN A 526 -18.86 22.93 -8.90
CA ASN A 526 -17.79 23.88 -8.57
C ASN A 526 -17.85 24.33 -7.10
N ALA A 527 -18.90 24.00 -6.35
CA ALA A 527 -19.00 24.32 -4.93
C ALA A 527 -17.77 23.78 -4.15
N PHE A 528 -17.30 22.59 -4.51
CA PHE A 528 -16.14 21.93 -3.88
C PHE A 528 -14.78 22.50 -4.32
N LEU A 529 -14.76 23.53 -5.18
CA LEU A 529 -13.57 24.33 -5.47
C LEU A 529 -13.47 25.58 -4.57
N GLY A 530 -14.50 25.85 -3.78
CA GLY A 530 -14.58 27.03 -2.92
C GLY A 530 -14.16 26.76 -1.48
N THR A 531 -14.87 27.38 -0.54
CA THR A 531 -14.57 27.30 0.89
C THR A 531 -15.52 26.34 1.61
N LEU A 532 -14.97 25.51 2.49
CA LEU A 532 -15.72 24.70 3.44
C LEU A 532 -16.09 25.53 4.68
N LYS A 533 -17.34 25.40 5.14
CA LYS A 533 -17.81 25.86 6.44
C LYS A 533 -18.48 24.72 7.19
N ILE A 534 -18.12 24.55 8.46
CA ILE A 534 -18.80 23.62 9.39
C ILE A 534 -19.70 24.48 10.28
N GLU A 535 -21.00 24.29 10.18
CA GLU A 535 -21.98 25.01 11.00
C GLU A 535 -22.12 24.36 12.38
N ASN A 536 -22.60 25.13 13.35
CA ASN A 536 -22.90 24.58 14.68
C ASN A 536 -24.12 23.65 14.60
N SER A 537 -23.97 22.44 15.11
CA SER A 537 -25.03 21.42 15.19
C SER A 537 -24.96 20.70 16.54
N ASN A 538 -25.98 19.90 16.85
CA ASN A 538 -25.91 18.99 18.00
C ASN A 538 -24.80 17.95 17.80
N GLU A 539 -24.33 17.33 18.88
CA GLU A 539 -23.24 16.35 18.83
C GLU A 539 -23.56 15.16 17.90
N ASN A 540 -24.81 14.75 17.83
CA ASN A 540 -25.28 13.66 16.96
C ASN A 540 -25.70 14.12 15.57
N GLU A 541 -25.35 15.34 15.16
CA GLU A 541 -25.70 15.91 13.86
C GLU A 541 -24.47 16.50 13.18
N LEU A 542 -24.38 16.42 11.86
CA LEU A 542 -23.34 17.07 11.06
C LEU A 542 -23.98 18.07 10.09
N HIS A 543 -23.43 19.28 10.04
CA HIS A 543 -23.84 20.32 9.09
C HIS A 543 -22.63 20.94 8.42
N ILE A 544 -22.43 20.59 7.14
CA ILE A 544 -21.24 20.97 6.36
C ILE A 544 -21.69 21.65 5.07
N ILE A 545 -21.10 22.81 4.76
CA ILE A 545 -21.43 23.60 3.58
C ILE A 545 -20.15 23.91 2.78
N TRP A 546 -20.15 23.55 1.51
CA TRP A 546 -19.21 24.05 0.52
C TRP A 546 -19.84 25.20 -0.26
N LYS A 547 -19.09 26.28 -0.49
CA LYS A 547 -19.55 27.42 -1.28
C LYS A 547 -18.45 27.96 -2.18
N ASN A 548 -18.77 28.15 -3.46
CA ASN A 548 -17.94 28.82 -4.45
C ASN A 548 -18.79 29.84 -5.23
N ASN A 549 -18.61 31.13 -4.95
CA ASN A 549 -19.46 32.20 -5.50
C ASN A 549 -20.95 31.94 -5.24
N ASN A 550 -21.75 31.75 -6.29
CA ASN A 550 -23.18 31.45 -6.23
C ASN A 550 -23.48 29.95 -6.14
N GLU A 551 -22.47 29.09 -6.32
CA GLU A 551 -22.64 27.64 -6.21
C GLU A 551 -22.40 27.15 -4.78
N PHE A 552 -23.21 26.19 -4.33
CA PHE A 552 -23.09 25.58 -3.01
C PHE A 552 -23.48 24.10 -3.00
N ALA A 553 -22.98 23.37 -2.00
CA ALA A 553 -23.44 22.05 -1.62
C ALA A 553 -23.48 21.97 -0.08
N GLU A 554 -24.61 21.57 0.47
CA GLU A 554 -24.89 21.51 1.91
C GLU A 554 -25.26 20.07 2.28
N LEU A 555 -24.54 19.49 3.25
CA LEU A 555 -24.83 18.22 3.89
C LEU A 555 -25.41 18.47 5.28
N LYS A 556 -26.58 17.89 5.57
CA LYS A 556 -27.16 17.79 6.92
C LYS A 556 -27.41 16.33 7.25
N ALA A 557 -26.74 15.80 8.28
CA ALA A 557 -26.83 14.39 8.63
C ALA A 557 -27.15 14.19 10.11
N ASN A 558 -27.89 13.12 10.42
CA ASN A 558 -28.14 12.65 11.77
C ASN A 558 -27.37 11.35 12.00
N LEU A 559 -26.42 11.36 12.94
CA LEU A 559 -25.53 10.23 13.24
C LEU A 559 -26.21 9.11 14.02
N THR A 560 -27.40 9.35 14.57
CA THR A 560 -28.19 8.33 15.29
C THR A 560 -29.07 7.52 14.34
N SER A 561 -29.82 8.19 13.45
CA SER A 561 -30.69 7.53 12.47
C SER A 561 -29.97 7.14 11.18
N TYR A 562 -28.78 7.70 10.94
CA TYR A 562 -28.01 7.63 9.70
C TYR A 562 -28.69 8.29 8.49
N SER A 563 -29.79 9.02 8.69
CA SER A 563 -30.48 9.76 7.63
C SER A 563 -29.75 11.08 7.34
N PHE A 564 -29.77 11.51 6.08
CA PHE A 564 -29.15 12.77 5.70
C PHE A 564 -29.76 13.39 4.45
N THR A 565 -29.56 14.69 4.29
CA THR A 565 -29.93 15.42 3.08
C THR A 565 -28.72 16.12 2.49
N VAL A 566 -28.71 16.21 1.15
CA VAL A 566 -27.75 17.00 0.39
C VAL A 566 -28.51 17.99 -0.46
N THR A 567 -28.42 19.28 -0.13
CA THR A 567 -29.01 20.38 -0.89
C THR A 567 -27.91 21.12 -1.64
N PHE A 568 -28.06 21.33 -2.95
CA PHE A 568 -26.99 21.90 -3.79
C PHE A 568 -27.55 22.71 -4.95
N SER A 569 -26.72 23.63 -5.45
CA SER A 569 -27.01 24.39 -6.67
C SER A 569 -26.55 23.63 -7.92
N GLU A 570 -27.39 23.58 -8.95
CA GLU A 570 -27.04 23.06 -10.28
C GLU A 570 -27.79 23.86 -11.35
N ASN A 571 -27.07 24.47 -12.30
CA ASN A 571 -27.64 25.30 -13.36
C ASN A 571 -28.62 26.35 -12.83
N GLU A 572 -28.21 27.13 -11.82
CA GLU A 572 -29.00 28.16 -11.13
C GLU A 572 -30.24 27.65 -10.36
N ASN A 573 -30.51 26.34 -10.36
CA ASN A 573 -31.60 25.71 -9.61
C ASN A 573 -31.08 25.08 -8.32
N ILE A 574 -31.95 25.02 -7.30
CA ILE A 574 -31.66 24.29 -6.06
C ILE A 574 -32.22 22.87 -6.19
N LYS A 575 -31.38 21.88 -5.96
CA LYS A 575 -31.73 20.46 -5.92
C LYS A 575 -31.53 19.91 -4.52
N ASN A 576 -32.27 18.86 -4.20
CA ASN A 576 -32.17 18.16 -2.92
C ASN A 576 -32.17 16.64 -3.14
N MET A 577 -31.26 15.95 -2.45
CA MET A 577 -31.26 14.50 -2.28
C MET A 577 -31.54 14.19 -0.81
N SER A 578 -32.39 13.22 -0.53
CA SER A 578 -32.69 12.75 0.83
C SER A 578 -32.51 11.25 0.88
N PHE A 579 -31.83 10.76 1.91
CA PHE A 579 -31.48 9.35 2.08
C PHE A 579 -31.82 8.84 3.48
#